data_AF-A0A965WJ34-F1
#
_entry.id   AF-A0A965WJ34-F1
#
_cell.length_a   1.000
_cell.length_b   1.000
_cell.length_c   1.000
_cell.angle_alpha   90.00
_cell.angle_beta   90.00
_cell.angle_gamma   90.00
#
_symmetry.space_group_name_H-M   'P 1'
#
loop_
_entity.id
_entity.type
_entity.pdbx_description
1 polymer ?
#
loop_
_entity_poly.entity_id
_entity_poly.type
_entity_poly.pdbx_seq_one_letter_code
_entity_poly.pdbx_strand_id
1 'polypeptide(L)'
;MRNRIPGFIVDATNVYRTKDFIVKQIIGVLYDSEEQNIVLSRDTYYFRTRQRDSEYEAVYRNRKHIDGKRLPTMTYTRTYVY
;
A
#
# COMPACT_ATOMS: atom_id res chain seq x y z
N MET A 1 -6.23 -18.53 -17.68
CA MET A 1 -6.37 -17.91 -16.34
C MET A 1 -6.39 -16.40 -16.55
N ARG A 2 -7.44 -15.69 -16.10
CA ARG A 2 -7.47 -14.22 -16.26
C ARG A 2 -6.40 -13.64 -15.35
N ASN A 3 -5.39 -12.99 -15.93
CA ASN A 3 -4.41 -12.15 -15.23
C ASN A 3 -5.16 -10.99 -14.55
N ARG A 4 -5.74 -11.23 -13.37
CA ARG A 4 -6.27 -10.17 -12.53
C ARG A 4 -5.09 -9.59 -11.75
N ILE A 5 -4.80 -8.33 -11.99
CA ILE A 5 -3.82 -7.57 -11.19
C ILE A 5 -4.41 -7.46 -9.77
N PRO A 6 -3.66 -7.87 -8.72
CA PRO A 6 -4.13 -7.74 -7.34
C PRO A 6 -4.48 -6.30 -6.99
N GLY A 7 -5.62 -6.09 -6.31
CA GLY A 7 -6.13 -4.74 -6.01
C GLY A 7 -5.20 -3.88 -5.14
N PHE A 8 -4.32 -4.51 -4.35
CA PHE A 8 -3.33 -3.82 -3.53
C PHE A 8 -2.15 -3.24 -4.33
N ILE A 9 -2.02 -3.54 -5.62
CA ILE A 9 -0.93 -3.04 -6.48
C ILE A 9 -1.41 -1.92 -7.40
N VAL A 10 -2.67 -1.99 -7.83
CA VAL A 10 -3.25 -1.00 -8.74
C VAL A 10 -3.14 0.39 -8.12
N ASP A 11 -2.56 1.36 -8.84
CA ASP A 11 -2.35 2.75 -8.41
C ASP A 11 -1.60 2.96 -7.09
N ALA A 12 -0.91 1.92 -6.60
CA ALA A 12 -0.17 2.02 -5.34
C ALA A 12 1.14 2.80 -5.54
N THR A 13 1.40 3.82 -4.72
CA THR A 13 2.73 4.44 -4.63
C THR A 13 3.70 3.51 -3.91
N ASN A 14 3.20 2.80 -2.89
CA ASN A 14 3.95 1.83 -2.12
C ASN A 14 3.04 0.69 -1.69
N VAL A 15 3.61 -0.51 -1.56
CA VAL A 15 2.92 -1.68 -1.00
C VAL A 15 3.86 -2.36 -0.03
N TYR A 16 3.36 -2.67 1.17
CA TYR A 16 4.12 -3.32 2.24
C TYR A 16 3.21 -4.26 3.06
N ARG A 17 3.80 -5.13 3.88
CA ARG A 17 3.06 -6.03 4.78
C ARG A 17 3.21 -5.62 6.24
N THR A 18 2.14 -5.84 6.99
CA THR A 18 2.15 -5.93 8.44
C THR A 18 1.91 -7.38 8.85
N LYS A 19 1.77 -7.65 10.15
CA LYS A 19 1.45 -8.98 10.66
C LYS A 19 0.21 -9.57 9.95
N ASP A 20 -0.87 -8.80 9.87
CA ASP A 20 -2.19 -9.29 9.46
C ASP A 20 -2.67 -8.72 8.11
N PHE A 21 -1.98 -7.72 7.54
CA PHE A 21 -2.45 -7.03 6.33
C PHE A 21 -1.35 -6.84 5.27
N ILE A 22 -1.76 -6.84 4.00
CA ILE A 22 -1.03 -6.21 2.90
C ILE A 22 -1.59 -4.79 2.75
N VAL A 23 -0.73 -3.78 2.82
CA VAL A 23 -1.13 -2.37 2.80
C VAL A 23 -0.77 -1.77 1.46
N LYS A 24 -1.80 -1.28 0.75
CA LYS A 24 -1.66 -0.36 -0.38
C LYS A 24 -1.57 1.05 0.17
N GLN A 25 -0.47 1.73 -0.09
CA GLN A 25 -0.25 3.12 0.28
C GLN A 25 -0.25 3.98 -1.00
N ILE A 26 -1.19 4.92 -1.09
CA ILE A 26 -1.20 5.96 -2.13
C ILE A 26 -0.77 7.28 -1.49
N ILE A 27 0.35 7.85 -1.94
CA ILE A 27 0.83 9.14 -1.44
C ILE A 27 0.31 10.25 -2.34
N GLY A 28 -0.27 11.27 -1.72
CA GLY A 28 -0.66 12.51 -2.39
C GLY A 28 -0.03 13.72 -1.72
N VAL A 29 0.11 14.80 -2.48
CA VAL A 29 0.50 16.11 -1.97
C VAL A 29 -0.70 17.03 -2.13
N LEU A 30 -1.15 17.63 -1.02
CA LEU A 30 -2.05 18.77 -1.06
C LEU A 30 -1.19 20.01 -1.12
N TYR A 31 -1.35 20.75 -2.21
CA TYR A 31 -0.70 22.02 -2.41
C TYR A 31 -1.62 23.11 -1.89
N ASP A 32 -1.07 23.98 -1.03
CA ASP A 32 -1.73 25.19 -0.57
C ASP A 32 -0.82 26.37 -0.91
N SER A 33 -1.39 27.45 -1.44
CA SER A 33 -0.64 28.65 -1.83
C SER A 33 -0.49 29.65 -0.68
N GLU A 34 -1.28 29.50 0.38
CA GLU A 34 -1.30 30.36 1.56
C GLU A 34 -0.66 29.66 2.76
N GLU A 35 -0.83 28.34 2.88
CA GLU A 35 -0.34 27.49 3.97
C GLU A 35 0.74 26.47 3.51
N GLN A 36 1.21 25.63 4.44
CA GLN A 36 2.19 24.57 4.12
C GLN A 36 1.57 23.41 3.35
N ASN A 37 2.31 22.90 2.35
CA ASN A 37 1.95 21.67 1.64
C ASN A 37 1.88 20.47 2.60
N ILE A 38 0.89 19.60 2.40
CA ILE A 38 0.69 18.40 3.21
C ILE A 38 0.92 17.15 2.36
N VAL A 39 1.83 16.28 2.81
CA VAL A 39 1.96 14.92 2.26
C VAL A 39 1.01 14.00 3.01
N LEU A 40 -0.01 13.48 2.31
CA LEU A 40 -0.98 12.55 2.86
C LEU A 40 -0.83 11.12 2.32
N SER A 41 -1.25 10.17 3.13
CA SER A 41 -1.37 8.76 2.78
C SER A 41 -2.84 8.37 2.68
N ARG A 42 -3.26 7.76 1.58
CA ARG A 42 -4.53 7.01 1.51
C ARG A 42 -4.20 5.53 1.53
N ASP A 43 -4.38 4.91 2.69
CA ASP A 43 -3.95 3.54 2.94
C ASP A 43 -5.14 2.58 2.88
N THR A 44 -5.02 1.50 2.12
CA THR A 44 -5.98 0.39 2.10
C THR A 44 -5.32 -0.87 2.65
N TYR A 45 -5.89 -1.40 3.72
CA TYR A 45 -5.42 -2.57 4.46
C TYR A 45 -6.21 -3.80 4.00
N TYR A 46 -5.57 -4.65 3.20
CA TYR A 46 -6.13 -5.92 2.74
C TYR A 46 -5.73 -7.02 3.70
N PHE A 47 -6.70 -7.68 4.35
CA PHE A 47 -6.42 -8.77 5.26
C PHE A 47 -5.67 -9.89 4.55
N ARG A 48 -4.66 -10.46 5.19
CA ARG A 48 -3.84 -11.50 4.58
C ARG A 48 -4.63 -12.79 4.47
N THR A 49 -4.65 -13.34 3.25
CA THR A 49 -5.11 -14.70 2.98
C THR A 49 -3.98 -15.42 2.26
N ARG A 50 -4.00 -16.76 2.27
CA ARG A 50 -2.98 -17.55 1.52
C ARG A 50 -2.89 -17.14 0.06
N GLN A 51 -4.02 -16.75 -0.54
CA GLN A 51 -4.06 -16.25 -1.91
C GLN A 51 -3.41 -14.87 -2.04
N ARG A 52 -3.77 -13.89 -1.22
CA ARG A 52 -3.19 -12.54 -1.31
C ARG A 52 -1.69 -12.54 -0.99
N ASP A 53 -1.25 -13.40 -0.08
CA ASP A 53 0.17 -13.58 0.23
C ASP A 53 0.95 -14.17 -0.94
N SER A 54 0.42 -15.19 -1.63
CA SER A 54 1.10 -15.76 -2.80
C SER A 54 1.16 -14.77 -3.96
N GLU A 55 0.09 -13.97 -4.17
CA GLU A 55 0.06 -12.87 -5.13
C GLU A 55 1.12 -11.79 -4.78
N TYR A 56 1.23 -11.42 -3.51
CA TYR A 56 2.22 -10.46 -3.04
C TYR A 56 3.66 -10.97 -3.26
N GLU A 57 3.93 -12.21 -2.88
CA GLU A 57 5.26 -12.83 -3.02
C GLU A 57 5.66 -12.99 -4.48
N ALA A 58 4.72 -13.34 -5.37
CA ALA A 58 4.99 -13.40 -6.81
C ALA A 58 5.50 -12.06 -7.37
N VAL A 59 5.00 -10.93 -6.85
CA VAL A 59 5.35 -9.58 -7.30
C VAL A 59 6.63 -9.07 -6.61
N TYR A 60 6.79 -9.32 -5.31
CA TYR A 60 7.85 -8.71 -4.50
C TYR A 60 8.99 -9.65 -4.11
N ARG A 61 9.04 -10.90 -4.62
CA ARG A 61 10.08 -11.90 -4.32
C ARG A 61 11.53 -11.42 -4.41
N ASN A 62 11.80 -10.42 -5.25
CA ASN A 62 13.14 -9.88 -5.47
C ASN A 62 13.54 -8.77 -4.48
N ARG A 63 12.64 -8.36 -3.57
CA ARG A 63 12.97 -7.36 -2.54
C ARG A 63 13.96 -7.93 -1.53
N LYS A 64 14.99 -7.15 -1.18
CA LYS A 64 15.90 -7.45 -0.06
C LYS A 64 15.14 -7.63 1.27
N HIS A 65 14.07 -6.83 1.46
CA HIS A 65 13.14 -6.96 2.58
C HIS A 65 11.74 -7.18 2.03
N ILE A 66 11.27 -8.43 2.07
CA ILE A 66 10.02 -8.85 1.41
C ILE A 66 8.81 -8.04 1.86
N ASP A 67 8.72 -7.72 3.15
CA ASP A 67 7.58 -7.01 3.71
C ASP A 67 7.57 -5.52 3.39
N GLY A 68 8.68 -4.93 2.92
CA GLY A 68 8.77 -3.48 2.71
C GLY A 68 8.53 -2.68 4.00
N LYS A 69 8.35 -1.37 3.87
CA LYS A 69 8.02 -0.46 4.98
C LYS A 69 7.10 0.65 4.50
N ARG A 70 6.34 1.22 5.44
CA ARG A 70 5.54 2.43 5.20
C ARG A 70 6.46 3.61 4.88
N LEU A 71 6.13 4.36 3.84
CA LEU A 71 6.78 5.63 3.56
C LEU A 71 6.24 6.71 4.51
N PRO A 72 7.10 7.55 5.10
CA PRO A 72 6.67 8.62 6.00
C PRO A 72 5.73 9.61 5.31
N THR A 73 4.65 9.98 5.97
CA THR A 73 3.70 11.02 5.55
C THR A 73 3.28 11.83 6.76
N MET A 74 2.80 13.06 6.55
CA MET A 74 2.34 13.93 7.64
C MET A 74 1.00 13.47 8.21
N THR A 75 0.09 13.03 7.33
CA THR A 75 -1.24 12.52 7.73
C THR A 75 -1.63 11.28 6.93
N TYR A 76 -2.70 10.61 7.35
CA TYR A 76 -3.22 9.42 6.67
C TYR A 76 -4.72 9.20 6.88
N THR A 77 -5.32 8.49 5.92
CA THR A 77 -6.64 7.86 6.02
C THR A 77 -6.49 6.35 5.84
N ARG A 78 -7.36 5.55 6.47
CA ARG A 78 -7.30 4.08 6.41
C ARG A 78 -8.65 3.49 6.04
N THR A 79 -8.62 2.50 5.15
CA THR A 79 -9.76 1.64 4.82
C THR A 79 -9.34 0.18 4.97
N TYR A 80 -10.22 -0.67 5.47
CA TYR A 80 -9.96 -2.09 5.70
C TYR A 80 -10.80 -2.96 4.77
N VAL A 81 -10.17 -3.96 4.17
CA VAL A 81 -10.79 -4.95 3.29
C VAL A 81 -10.44 -6.33 3.84
N TYR A 82 -11.44 -7.00 4.43
CA TYR A 82 -11.28 -8.37 4.94
C TYR A 82 -11.36 -9.38 3.78
#